data_AF-A0A067FQT1-F1
#
_entry.id   AF-A0A067FQT1-F1
#
_cell.length_a   1.000
_cell.length_b   1.000
_cell.length_c   1.000
_cell.angle_alpha   90.00
_cell.angle_beta   90.00
_cell.angle_gamma   90.00
#
_symmetry.space_group_name_H-M   'P 1'
#
loop_
_entity.id
_entity.type
_entity.pdbx_description
1 polymer ?
#
loop_
_entity_poly.entity_id
_entity_poly.type
_entity_poly.pdbx_seq_one_letter_code
_entity_poly.pdbx_strand_id
1 'polypeptide(L)'
;MVKAPSLISLAALAVKRELLLGDDVIPYVYELPADLFDILLTCLPPLALQKLQTKMPFRDGDDCGSPDYCFENGRKRGRYGNFNTVWKKLFKTRWSGFTDQIEPVDWQQRYWEAHVQGCLDEAAELVVLPSFRGLISDINISDTILNYIGYEQQMNHLACDYSKLSYHCQQFGHYARCLRLQNALCVEETCQLLRESKLQSLVLRWIRFEEH
;
A
#
# COMPACT_ATOMS: atom_id res chain seq x y z
N MET A 1 18.99 -6.05 28.26
CA MET A 1 19.81 -6.90 27.37
C MET A 1 19.05 -7.09 26.07
N VAL A 2 19.53 -6.55 24.95
CA VAL A 2 18.89 -6.75 23.64
C VAL A 2 19.17 -8.18 23.21
N LYS A 3 18.13 -9.01 23.13
CA LYS A 3 18.24 -10.40 22.69
C LYS A 3 18.70 -10.38 21.23
N ALA A 4 19.77 -11.12 20.91
CA ALA A 4 20.27 -11.18 19.54
C ALA A 4 19.15 -11.61 18.59
N PRO A 5 18.98 -10.93 17.44
CA PRO A 5 17.95 -11.27 16.47
C PRO A 5 18.16 -12.72 15.99
N SER A 6 17.07 -13.48 15.87
CA SER A 6 17.15 -14.83 15.33
C SER A 6 17.57 -14.79 13.86
N LEU A 7 18.18 -15.88 13.37
CA LEU A 7 18.53 -16.02 11.96
C LEU A 7 17.31 -15.79 11.05
N ILE A 8 16.13 -16.26 11.48
CA ILE A 8 14.86 -16.08 10.77
C ILE A 8 14.50 -14.60 10.66
N SER A 9 14.67 -13.83 11.75
CA SER A 9 14.39 -12.39 11.73
C SER A 9 15.37 -11.61 10.84
N LEU A 10 16.64 -12.00 10.81
CA LEU A 10 17.64 -11.41 9.92
C LEU A 10 17.35 -11.73 8.45
N ALA A 11 16.99 -12.98 8.14
CA ALA A 11 16.60 -13.40 6.80
C ALA A 11 15.33 -12.67 6.33
N ALA A 12 14.32 -12.54 7.20
CA ALA A 12 13.11 -11.79 6.89
C ALA A 12 13.40 -10.30 6.60
N LEU A 13 14.32 -9.68 7.34
CA LEU A 13 14.76 -8.30 7.09
C LEU A 13 15.52 -8.15 5.77
N ALA A 14 16.36 -9.13 5.41
CA ALA A 14 17.03 -9.14 4.12
C ALA A 14 16.03 -9.24 2.97
N VAL A 15 15.09 -10.19 3.05
CA VAL A 15 14.01 -10.35 2.06
C VAL A 15 13.13 -9.10 1.98
N LYS A 16 12.82 -8.45 3.11
CA LYS A 16 12.11 -7.16 3.14
C LYS A 16 12.83 -6.11 2.28
N ARG A 17 14.15 -5.96 2.41
CA ARG A 17 14.92 -4.95 1.66
C ARG A 17 14.90 -5.24 0.16
N GLU A 18 15.12 -6.50 -0.20
CA GLU A 18 15.08 -6.92 -1.61
C GLU A 18 13.71 -6.70 -2.24
N LEU A 19 12.61 -7.05 -1.56
CA LEU A 19 11.24 -6.83 -2.05
C LEU A 19 10.90 -5.34 -2.25
N LEU A 20 11.54 -4.45 -1.51
CA LEU A 20 11.35 -3.01 -1.67
C LEU A 20 12.13 -2.48 -2.88
N LEU A 21 13.38 -2.93 -3.06
CA LEU A 21 14.29 -2.50 -4.12
C LEU A 21 13.96 -3.08 -5.49
N GLY A 22 13.49 -4.32 -5.55
CA GLY A 22 13.32 -5.06 -6.80
C GLY A 22 12.33 -6.21 -6.68
N ASP A 23 12.02 -6.79 -7.84
CA ASP A 23 11.01 -7.84 -7.96
C ASP A 23 11.60 -9.24 -8.15
N ASP A 24 12.92 -9.34 -8.31
CA ASP A 24 13.63 -10.57 -8.68
C ASP A 24 13.55 -11.65 -7.59
N VAL A 25 13.29 -11.25 -6.34
CA VAL A 25 13.25 -12.17 -5.20
C VAL A 25 11.88 -12.82 -5.00
N ILE A 26 10.82 -12.27 -5.62
CA ILE A 26 9.43 -12.71 -5.43
C ILE A 26 9.20 -14.20 -5.76
N PRO A 27 9.72 -14.77 -6.87
CA PRO A 27 9.56 -16.19 -7.17
C PRO A 27 10.09 -17.10 -6.06
N TYR A 28 11.26 -16.78 -5.51
CA TYR A 28 11.90 -17.56 -4.44
C TYR A 28 11.15 -17.46 -3.11
N VAL A 29 10.50 -16.32 -2.85
CA VAL A 29 9.67 -16.16 -1.63
C VAL A 29 8.48 -17.13 -1.64
N TYR A 30 7.91 -17.44 -2.80
CA TYR A 30 6.82 -18.41 -2.90
C TYR A 30 7.27 -19.87 -2.71
N GLU A 31 8.56 -20.16 -2.87
CA GLU A 31 9.13 -21.50 -2.65
C GLU A 31 9.40 -21.80 -1.17
N LEU A 32 9.47 -20.77 -0.31
CA LEU A 32 9.71 -20.94 1.13
C LEU A 32 8.68 -21.87 1.78
N PRO A 33 9.03 -22.66 2.81
CA PRO A 33 8.04 -23.38 3.63
C PRO A 33 6.92 -22.48 4.17
N ALA A 34 5.71 -23.03 4.33
CA ALA A 34 4.52 -22.24 4.72
C ALA A 34 4.71 -21.46 6.02
N ASP A 35 5.27 -22.10 7.06
CA ASP A 35 5.51 -21.44 8.35
C ASP A 35 6.49 -20.27 8.23
N LEU A 36 7.53 -20.40 7.40
CA LEU A 36 8.50 -19.34 7.15
C LEU A 36 7.90 -18.20 6.32
N PHE A 37 7.04 -18.53 5.37
CA PHE A 37 6.29 -17.55 4.58
C PHE A 37 5.33 -16.75 5.47
N ASP A 38 4.57 -17.40 6.34
CA ASP A 38 3.65 -16.71 7.26
C ASP A 38 4.40 -15.82 8.25
N ILE A 39 5.54 -16.27 8.79
CA ILE A 39 6.41 -15.44 9.62
C ILE A 39 6.89 -14.21 8.83
N LEU A 40 7.37 -14.41 7.61
CA LEU A 40 7.83 -13.33 6.74
C LEU A 40 6.72 -12.29 6.53
N LEU A 41 5.50 -12.72 6.16
CA LEU A 41 4.37 -11.82 5.95
C LEU A 41 4.11 -10.90 7.15
N THR A 42 4.24 -11.41 8.38
CA THR A 42 4.02 -10.59 9.59
C THR A 42 5.08 -9.51 9.84
N CYS A 43 6.22 -9.59 9.15
CA CYS A 43 7.33 -8.65 9.24
C CYS A 43 7.40 -7.68 8.06
N LEU A 44 6.62 -7.90 7.00
CA LEU A 44 6.67 -7.05 5.81
C LEU A 44 5.95 -5.71 6.05
N PRO A 45 6.55 -4.60 5.57
CA PRO A 45 5.83 -3.34 5.50
C PRO A 45 4.73 -3.39 4.42
N PRO A 46 3.75 -2.48 4.49
CA PRO A 46 2.63 -2.40 3.55
C PRO A 46 3.03 -2.46 2.07
N LEU A 47 4.05 -1.70 1.66
CA LEU A 47 4.46 -1.66 0.25
C LEU A 47 5.03 -3.00 -0.24
N ALA A 48 5.87 -3.65 0.58
CA ALA A 48 6.43 -4.96 0.24
C ALA A 48 5.34 -6.05 0.23
N LEU A 49 4.40 -5.99 1.18
CA LEU A 49 3.26 -6.89 1.24
C LEU A 49 2.37 -6.75 0.01
N GLN A 50 2.11 -5.50 -0.43
CA GLN A 50 1.37 -5.21 -1.64
C GLN A 50 2.04 -5.80 -2.88
N LYS A 51 3.33 -5.54 -3.09
CA LYS A 51 4.08 -6.09 -4.23
C LYS A 51 4.02 -7.62 -4.27
N LEU A 52 4.21 -8.25 -3.10
CA LEU A 52 4.15 -9.70 -2.97
C LEU A 52 2.75 -10.26 -3.25
N GLN A 53 1.68 -9.55 -2.87
CA GLN A 53 0.31 -9.99 -3.12
C GLN A 53 -0.09 -9.77 -4.59
N THR A 54 0.30 -8.67 -5.22
CA THR A 54 -0.03 -8.35 -6.62
C THR A 54 0.62 -9.33 -7.60
N LYS A 55 1.85 -9.78 -7.31
CA LYS A 55 2.57 -10.74 -8.16
C LYS A 55 2.28 -12.20 -7.86
N MET A 56 1.36 -12.44 -6.93
CA MET A 56 1.00 -13.80 -6.57
C MET A 56 0.30 -14.45 -7.78
N PRO A 57 0.76 -15.62 -8.24
CA PRO A 57 0.10 -16.30 -9.35
C PRO A 57 -1.29 -16.72 -8.89
N PHE A 58 -2.32 -16.01 -9.38
CA PHE A 58 -3.70 -16.48 -9.28
C PHE A 58 -3.83 -17.73 -10.15
N ARG A 59 -4.48 -18.76 -9.63
CA ARG A 59 -4.89 -19.89 -10.45
C ARG A 59 -6.17 -19.44 -11.15
N ASP A 60 -6.05 -18.93 -12.38
CA ASP A 60 -7.21 -18.73 -13.23
C ASP A 60 -7.93 -20.07 -13.35
N GLY A 61 -9.09 -20.14 -12.71
CA GLY A 61 -9.98 -21.28 -12.72
C GLY A 61 -10.98 -21.12 -13.84
N ASP A 62 -10.54 -21.07 -15.10
CA ASP A 62 -11.32 -21.49 -16.26
C ASP A 62 -10.44 -21.45 -17.51
N ASP A 63 -10.02 -22.62 -18.01
CA ASP A 63 -10.09 -22.84 -19.46
C ASP A 63 -10.33 -24.33 -19.70
N CYS A 64 -11.38 -24.60 -20.47
CA CYS A 64 -11.96 -25.91 -20.68
C CYS A 64 -11.17 -26.70 -21.73
N GLY A 65 -10.89 -27.98 -21.43
CA GLY A 65 -10.86 -29.05 -22.43
C GLY A 65 -9.52 -29.39 -23.08
N SER A 66 -8.83 -30.40 -22.54
CA SER A 66 -8.31 -31.52 -23.35
C SER A 66 -7.93 -32.70 -22.44
N PRO A 67 -8.30 -33.95 -22.76
CA PRO A 67 -7.86 -35.10 -22.02
C PRO A 67 -6.51 -35.61 -22.55
N ASP A 68 -5.75 -36.18 -21.62
CA ASP A 68 -4.73 -37.22 -21.83
C ASP A 68 -3.25 -36.84 -21.64
N TYR A 69 -2.55 -37.81 -21.06
CA TYR A 69 -1.14 -37.95 -20.73
C TYR A 69 -0.63 -37.39 -19.39
N CYS A 70 -0.69 -38.30 -18.42
CA CYS A 70 0.15 -38.50 -17.25
C CYS A 70 1.43 -37.65 -17.16
N PHE A 71 1.41 -36.63 -16.31
CA PHE A 71 2.56 -36.26 -15.48
C PHE A 71 2.09 -35.90 -14.08
N GLU A 72 2.94 -36.24 -13.12
CA GLU A 72 2.70 -36.33 -11.68
C GLU A 72 1.97 -35.12 -11.07
N ASN A 73 1.08 -35.43 -10.13
CA ASN A 73 0.26 -34.49 -9.35
C ASN A 73 1.10 -33.50 -8.53
N GLY A 74 1.68 -32.51 -9.17
CA GLY A 74 2.19 -31.29 -8.56
C GLY A 74 1.14 -30.18 -8.64
N ARG A 75 -0.07 -30.40 -8.09
CA ARG A 75 -1.03 -29.30 -7.90
C ARG A 75 -0.41 -28.29 -6.93
N LYS A 76 0.34 -27.31 -7.46
CA LYS A 76 0.84 -26.16 -6.71
C LYS A 76 -0.37 -25.50 -6.05
N ARG A 77 -0.59 -25.83 -4.77
CA ARG A 77 -1.66 -25.27 -3.94
C ARG A 77 -1.48 -23.76 -3.97
N GLY A 78 -2.48 -23.03 -4.46
CA GLY A 78 -2.52 -21.59 -4.31
C GLY A 78 -2.43 -21.28 -2.82
N ARG A 79 -1.32 -20.70 -2.39
CA ARG A 79 -1.16 -20.29 -1.00
C ARG A 79 -2.06 -19.09 -0.80
N TYR A 80 -3.23 -19.28 -0.20
CA TYR A 80 -3.97 -18.14 0.31
C TYR A 80 -3.31 -17.74 1.63
N GLY A 81 -2.19 -17.03 1.55
CA GLY A 81 -1.54 -16.47 2.74
C GLY A 81 -2.58 -15.66 3.52
N ASN A 82 -2.42 -15.55 4.83
CA ASN A 82 -3.38 -14.81 5.67
C ASN A 82 -3.19 -13.28 5.53
N PHE A 83 -3.09 -12.78 4.29
CA PHE A 83 -2.85 -11.39 3.93
C PHE A 83 -3.83 -10.46 4.62
N ASN A 84 -5.12 -10.82 4.66
CA ASN A 84 -6.14 -9.98 5.27
C ASN A 84 -5.90 -9.77 6.78
N THR A 85 -5.44 -10.80 7.50
CA THR A 85 -5.08 -10.67 8.93
C THR A 85 -3.82 -9.81 9.11
N VAL A 86 -2.84 -9.93 8.21
CA VAL A 86 -1.64 -9.10 8.23
C VAL A 86 -1.99 -7.64 7.95
N TRP A 87 -2.82 -7.36 6.94
CA TRP A 87 -3.33 -6.03 6.63
C TRP A 87 -4.11 -5.43 7.80
N LYS A 88 -4.97 -6.22 8.46
CA LYS A 88 -5.67 -5.81 9.69
C LYS A 88 -4.69 -5.40 10.79
N LYS A 89 -3.63 -6.18 11.01
CA LYS A 89 -2.59 -5.87 12.00
C LYS A 89 -1.85 -4.57 11.65
N LEU A 90 -1.44 -4.41 10.39
CA LEU A 90 -0.76 -3.20 9.90
C LEU A 90 -1.65 -1.95 10.08
N PHE A 91 -2.93 -2.07 9.73
CA PHE A 91 -3.90 -0.99 9.90
C PHE A 91 -4.02 -0.57 11.37
N LYS A 92 -4.28 -1.53 12.27
CA LYS A 92 -4.42 -1.27 13.71
C LYS A 92 -3.15 -0.69 14.34
N THR A 93 -1.98 -1.03 13.81
CA THR A 93 -0.70 -0.49 14.29
C THR A 93 -0.55 0.99 13.94
N ARG A 94 -0.98 1.41 12.75
CA ARG A 94 -0.88 2.80 12.29
C ARG A 94 -2.02 3.69 12.81
N TRP A 95 -3.23 3.15 12.92
CA TRP A 95 -4.44 3.87 13.33
C TRP A 95 -5.09 3.23 14.57
N SER A 96 -4.35 3.17 15.68
CA SER A 96 -4.74 2.47 16.91
C SER A 96 -6.01 2.99 17.62
N GLY A 97 -6.59 4.11 17.17
CA GLY A 97 -7.83 4.69 17.69
C GLY A 97 -9.09 4.43 16.86
N PHE A 98 -9.00 3.73 15.72
CA PHE A 98 -10.16 3.36 14.91
C PHE A 98 -10.77 2.05 15.44
N THR A 99 -11.60 2.14 16.49
CA THR A 99 -12.23 0.96 17.11
C THR A 99 -13.67 0.70 16.69
N ASP A 100 -14.39 1.69 16.14
CA ASP A 100 -15.86 1.65 16.09
C ASP A 100 -16.47 1.74 14.69
N GLN A 101 -15.86 1.11 13.68
CA GLN A 101 -16.49 0.97 12.36
C GLN A 101 -16.74 -0.50 12.02
N ILE A 102 -17.82 -0.73 11.27
CA ILE A 102 -18.16 -2.02 10.65
C ILE A 102 -16.88 -2.64 10.09
N GLU A 103 -16.62 -3.90 10.45
CA GLU A 103 -15.39 -4.57 10.03
C GLU A 103 -15.31 -4.58 8.49
N PRO A 104 -14.25 -4.01 7.90
CA PRO A 104 -14.11 -3.98 6.46
C PRO A 104 -13.95 -5.41 5.93
N VAL A 105 -14.62 -5.69 4.81
CA VAL A 105 -14.51 -6.99 4.11
C VAL A 105 -13.09 -7.19 3.57
N ASP A 106 -12.40 -6.10 3.23
CA ASP A 106 -11.04 -6.09 2.68
C ASP A 106 -10.15 -5.08 3.42
N TRP A 107 -9.23 -5.58 4.25
CA TRP A 107 -8.31 -4.74 5.02
C TRP A 107 -7.21 -4.10 4.17
N GLN A 108 -6.85 -4.69 3.02
CA GLN A 108 -5.89 -4.09 2.09
C GLN A 108 -6.46 -2.82 1.49
N GLN A 109 -7.68 -2.91 0.97
CA GLN A 109 -8.38 -1.74 0.45
C GLN A 109 -8.54 -0.65 1.51
N ARG A 110 -8.95 -1.03 2.73
CA ARG A 110 -9.14 -0.05 3.82
C ARG A 110 -7.82 0.63 4.21
N TYR A 111 -6.72 -0.12 4.21
CA TYR A 111 -5.39 0.44 4.47
C TYR A 111 -4.99 1.47 3.42
N TRP A 112 -5.12 1.14 2.15
CA TRP A 112 -4.69 2.03 1.06
C TRP A 112 -5.60 3.24 0.89
N GLU A 113 -6.91 3.08 1.06
CA GLU A 113 -7.84 4.21 1.11
C GLU A 113 -7.47 5.20 2.23
N ALA A 114 -7.21 4.70 3.44
CA ALA A 114 -6.80 5.55 4.56
C ALA A 114 -5.42 6.19 4.33
N HIS A 115 -4.50 5.50 3.66
CA HIS A 115 -3.22 6.05 3.26
C HIS A 115 -3.38 7.20 2.26
N VAL A 116 -4.14 7.01 1.17
CA VAL A 116 -4.42 8.05 0.17
C VAL A 116 -5.12 9.25 0.79
N GLN A 117 -6.11 9.01 1.66
CA GLN A 117 -6.75 10.07 2.43
C GLN A 117 -5.73 10.88 3.25
N GLY A 118 -4.80 10.21 3.93
CA GLY A 118 -3.74 10.87 4.69
C GLY A 118 -2.81 11.72 3.83
N CYS A 119 -2.42 11.23 2.64
CA CYS A 119 -1.61 12.00 1.70
C CYS A 119 -2.34 13.26 1.20
N LEU A 120 -3.64 13.14 0.92
CA LEU A 120 -4.47 14.27 0.50
C LEU A 120 -4.71 15.27 1.64
N ASP A 121 -4.90 14.79 2.86
CA ASP A 121 -5.06 15.66 4.04
C ASP A 121 -3.79 16.48 4.27
N GLU A 122 -2.59 15.87 4.18
CA GLU A 122 -1.30 16.57 4.29
C GLU A 122 -1.09 17.56 3.14
N ALA A 123 -1.41 17.17 1.90
CA ALA A 123 -1.34 18.08 0.77
C ALA A 123 -2.28 19.28 0.91
N ALA A 124 -3.46 19.09 1.48
CA ALA A 124 -4.40 20.18 1.70
C ALA A 124 -3.85 21.21 2.70
N GLU A 125 -3.16 20.78 3.75
CA GLU A 125 -2.51 21.68 4.71
C GLU A 125 -1.46 22.57 4.03
N LEU A 126 -0.74 22.04 3.03
CA LEU A 126 0.25 22.79 2.27
C LEU A 126 -0.36 23.74 1.25
N VAL A 127 -1.39 23.31 0.52
CA VAL A 127 -2.02 24.12 -0.54
C VAL A 127 -2.75 25.34 0.01
N VAL A 128 -3.24 25.27 1.26
CA VAL A 128 -3.89 26.41 1.93
C VAL A 128 -2.89 27.52 2.30
N LEU A 129 -1.58 27.24 2.33
CA LEU A 129 -0.57 28.25 2.67
C LEU A 129 -0.44 29.29 1.54
N PRO A 130 -0.43 30.61 1.85
CA PRO A 130 -0.24 31.67 0.85
C PRO A 130 1.06 31.58 0.04
N SER A 131 2.06 30.86 0.57
CA SER A 131 3.35 30.62 -0.09
C SER A 131 3.33 29.50 -1.13
N PHE A 132 2.26 28.71 -1.19
CA PHE A 132 2.17 27.61 -2.15
C PHE A 132 2.00 28.16 -3.57
N ARG A 133 2.94 27.81 -4.47
CA ARG A 133 2.90 28.16 -5.90
C ARG A 133 3.22 26.96 -6.81
N GLY A 134 3.03 25.75 -6.30
CA GLY A 134 3.40 24.51 -6.99
C GLY A 134 2.23 23.77 -7.63
N LEU A 135 2.55 22.65 -8.28
CA LEU A 135 1.60 21.64 -8.70
C LEU A 135 1.25 20.74 -7.52
N ILE A 136 -0.02 20.36 -7.38
CA ILE A 136 -0.48 19.45 -6.32
C ILE A 136 0.20 18.09 -6.45
N SER A 137 0.40 17.63 -7.68
CA SER A 137 1.07 16.38 -8.05
C SER A 137 2.51 16.27 -7.56
N ASP A 138 3.22 17.40 -7.42
CA ASP A 138 4.61 17.48 -6.99
C ASP A 138 4.77 17.73 -5.48
N ILE A 139 3.67 17.80 -4.73
CA ILE A 139 3.72 17.92 -3.27
C ILE A 139 4.44 16.70 -2.69
N ASN A 140 5.46 16.96 -1.87
CA ASN A 140 6.18 15.93 -1.14
C ASN A 140 5.40 15.52 0.10
N ILE A 141 5.16 14.21 0.21
CA ILE A 141 4.60 13.54 1.37
C ILE A 141 5.68 13.36 2.43
N SER A 142 5.30 13.60 3.69
CA SER A 142 6.21 13.56 4.83
C SER A 142 6.85 12.18 5.03
N ASP A 143 8.08 12.21 5.53
CA ASP A 143 8.81 11.00 5.94
C ASP A 143 7.99 10.15 6.92
N THR A 144 7.13 10.77 7.73
CA THR A 144 6.22 10.05 8.64
C THR A 144 5.31 9.10 7.88
N ILE A 145 4.64 9.56 6.82
CA ILE A 145 3.75 8.72 6.00
C ILE A 145 4.57 7.70 5.19
N LEU A 146 5.72 8.09 4.66
CA LEU A 146 6.60 7.22 3.88
C LEU A 146 7.16 6.06 4.72
N ASN A 147 7.57 6.34 5.96
CA ASN A 147 8.07 5.33 6.89
C ASN A 147 7.01 4.25 7.18
N TYR A 148 5.72 4.63 7.25
CA TYR A 148 4.65 3.66 7.50
C TYR A 148 4.46 2.64 6.37
N ILE A 149 4.73 3.02 5.12
CA ILE A 149 4.65 2.09 3.98
C ILE A 149 5.94 1.28 3.81
N GLY A 150 6.96 1.56 4.62
CA GLY A 150 8.26 0.88 4.62
C GLY A 150 9.31 1.51 3.73
N TYR A 151 9.11 2.76 3.31
CA TYR A 151 10.16 3.52 2.62
C TYR A 151 11.25 3.87 3.64
N GLU A 152 12.51 3.54 3.32
CA GLU A 152 13.67 3.89 4.12
C GLU A 152 14.55 4.87 3.34
N GLN A 153 15.03 5.93 3.98
CA GLN A 153 15.86 6.98 3.37
C GLN A 153 17.18 6.46 2.76
N GLN A 154 17.55 5.20 2.99
CA GLN A 154 18.68 4.55 2.32
C GLN A 154 18.37 4.08 0.88
N MET A 155 17.10 4.13 0.46
CA MET A 155 16.63 3.84 -0.90
C MET A 155 16.85 5.02 -1.88
N ASN A 156 17.52 6.08 -1.42
CA ASN A 156 17.68 7.38 -2.10
C ASN A 156 18.42 7.35 -3.46
N HIS A 157 19.11 6.26 -3.81
CA HIS A 157 19.87 6.20 -5.07
C HIS A 157 18.98 5.99 -6.32
N LEU A 158 17.69 5.69 -6.13
CA LEU A 158 16.69 5.53 -7.18
C LEU A 158 15.49 6.48 -6.99
N ALA A 159 15.71 7.63 -6.33
CA ALA A 159 14.66 8.61 -5.99
C ALA A 159 13.95 9.18 -7.24
N CYS A 160 13.01 8.41 -7.77
CA CYS A 160 12.05 8.80 -8.78
C CYS A 160 10.66 8.71 -8.12
N ASP A 161 10.02 9.87 -7.98
CA ASP A 161 8.61 10.11 -7.66
C ASP A 161 7.99 9.51 -6.37
N TYR A 162 8.63 8.62 -5.61
CA TYR A 162 8.01 7.97 -4.43
C TYR A 162 7.52 8.92 -3.34
N SER A 163 8.16 10.09 -3.17
CA SER A 163 7.73 11.11 -2.19
C SER A 163 6.58 11.96 -2.72
N LYS A 164 6.30 11.94 -4.02
CA LYS A 164 5.32 12.83 -4.63
C LYS A 164 3.91 12.31 -4.42
N LEU A 165 2.98 13.21 -4.12
CA LEU A 165 1.55 12.89 -4.02
C LEU A 165 1.05 12.14 -5.27
N SER A 166 1.50 12.55 -6.46
CA SER A 166 1.13 11.89 -7.72
C SER A 166 1.43 10.39 -7.73
N TYR A 167 2.59 9.97 -7.22
CA TYR A 167 2.93 8.56 -7.11
C TYR A 167 1.93 7.80 -6.24
N HIS A 168 1.60 8.34 -5.06
CA HIS A 168 0.65 7.69 -4.15
C HIS A 168 -0.76 7.59 -4.74
N CYS A 169 -1.22 8.64 -5.41
CA CYS A 169 -2.51 8.65 -6.10
C CYS A 169 -2.55 7.63 -7.24
N GLN A 170 -1.50 7.55 -8.07
CA GLN A 170 -1.45 6.59 -9.17
C GLN A 170 -1.36 5.15 -8.68
N GLN A 171 -0.49 4.88 -7.69
CA GLN A 171 -0.27 3.52 -7.20
C GLN A 171 -1.41 2.99 -6.33
N PHE A 172 -2.07 3.85 -5.55
CA PHE A 172 -3.03 3.40 -4.54
C PHE A 172 -4.42 4.01 -4.69
N GLY A 173 -4.61 4.99 -5.58
CA GLY A 173 -5.90 5.66 -5.78
C GLY A 173 -7.02 4.70 -6.19
N HIS A 174 -6.70 3.63 -6.93
CA HIS A 174 -7.67 2.61 -7.31
C HIS A 174 -8.29 1.83 -6.12
N TYR A 175 -7.68 1.89 -4.93
CA TYR A 175 -8.27 1.36 -3.69
C TYR A 175 -9.24 2.34 -3.01
N ALA A 176 -9.16 3.64 -3.34
CA ALA A 176 -9.99 4.66 -2.72
C ALA A 176 -11.44 4.55 -3.23
N ARG A 177 -12.35 4.19 -2.33
CA ARG A 177 -13.81 4.20 -2.58
C ARG A 177 -14.48 5.38 -1.90
N CYS A 178 -14.00 5.76 -0.73
CA CYS A 178 -14.55 6.83 0.08
C CYS A 178 -13.45 7.84 0.42
N LEU A 179 -13.54 9.05 -0.13
CA LEU A 179 -12.59 10.14 0.17
C LEU A 179 -13.30 11.38 0.69
N ARG A 180 -12.53 12.19 1.41
CA ARG A 180 -12.89 13.55 1.82
C ARG A 180 -11.85 14.49 1.24
N LEU A 181 -12.29 15.49 0.49
CA LEU A 181 -11.40 16.49 -0.10
C LEU A 181 -11.71 17.87 0.47
N GLN A 182 -10.66 18.62 0.78
CA GLN A 182 -10.81 20.04 1.06
C GLN A 182 -11.04 20.80 -0.25
N ASN A 183 -11.81 21.89 -0.19
CA ASN A 183 -12.09 22.75 -1.35
C ASN A 183 -10.80 23.24 -2.04
N ALA A 184 -9.73 23.49 -1.28
CA ALA A 184 -8.42 23.88 -1.81
C ALA A 184 -7.82 22.85 -2.79
N LEU A 185 -8.15 21.56 -2.62
CA LEU A 185 -7.72 20.48 -3.52
C LEU A 185 -8.77 20.15 -4.59
N CYS A 186 -9.92 20.81 -4.62
CA CYS A 186 -11.00 20.54 -5.56
C CYS A 186 -10.74 21.23 -6.91
N VAL A 187 -9.61 20.89 -7.54
CA VAL A 187 -9.15 21.43 -8.83
C VAL A 187 -8.98 20.32 -9.86
N GLU A 188 -8.87 20.69 -11.13
CA GLU A 188 -8.75 19.75 -12.26
C GLU A 188 -7.58 18.78 -12.08
N GLU A 189 -6.45 19.26 -11.57
CA GLU A 189 -5.26 18.43 -11.33
C GLU A 189 -5.58 17.24 -10.40
N THR A 190 -6.28 17.48 -9.28
CA THR A 190 -6.69 16.41 -8.36
C THR A 190 -7.64 15.42 -9.00
N CYS A 191 -8.54 15.88 -9.89
CA CYS A 191 -9.41 14.99 -10.66
C CYS A 191 -8.61 14.08 -11.60
N GLN A 192 -7.50 14.60 -12.18
CA GLN A 192 -6.61 13.80 -13.00
C GLN A 192 -5.84 12.77 -12.16
N LEU A 193 -5.33 13.18 -11.00
CA LEU A 193 -4.64 12.29 -10.06
C LEU A 193 -5.51 11.13 -9.57
N LEU A 194 -6.80 11.40 -9.32
CA LEU A 194 -7.75 10.41 -8.81
C LEU A 194 -8.56 9.72 -9.90
N ARG A 195 -8.22 9.89 -11.19
CA ARG A 195 -8.99 9.37 -12.32
C ARG A 195 -9.23 7.86 -12.27
N GLU A 196 -8.25 7.09 -11.79
CA GLU A 196 -8.32 5.63 -11.69
C GLU A 196 -9.00 5.13 -10.41
N SER A 197 -9.43 6.06 -9.54
CA SER A 197 -10.07 5.71 -8.27
C SER A 197 -11.47 5.14 -8.49
N LYS A 198 -11.83 4.14 -7.70
CA LYS A 198 -13.17 3.50 -7.74
C LYS A 198 -14.13 4.18 -6.75
N LEU A 199 -14.21 5.52 -6.83
CA LEU A 199 -14.95 6.32 -5.86
C LEU A 199 -16.44 6.00 -5.88
N GLN A 200 -16.94 5.61 -4.72
CA GLN A 200 -18.36 5.44 -4.40
C GLN A 200 -18.91 6.63 -3.63
N SER A 201 -18.05 7.31 -2.86
CA SER A 201 -18.41 8.49 -2.08
C SER A 201 -17.27 9.50 -2.05
N LEU A 202 -17.60 10.77 -2.25
CA LEU A 202 -16.69 11.89 -2.12
C LEU A 202 -17.36 12.99 -1.30
N VAL A 203 -16.74 13.38 -0.19
CA VAL A 203 -17.23 14.44 0.68
C VAL A 203 -16.34 15.67 0.55
N LEU A 204 -16.92 16.78 0.10
CA LEU A 204 -16.23 18.06 0.04
C LEU A 204 -16.31 18.79 1.38
N ARG A 205 -15.15 19.21 1.90
CA ARG A 205 -15.03 20.02 3.11
C ARG A 205 -14.69 21.46 2.72
N TRP A 206 -15.62 22.35 3.02
CA TRP A 206 -15.47 23.77 2.76
C TRP A 206 -14.78 24.43 3.94
N ILE A 207 -13.55 24.90 3.74
CA ILE A 207 -12.93 25.85 4.66
C ILE A 207 -13.32 27.24 4.16
N ARG A 208 -14.09 27.97 4.97
CA ARG A 208 -14.36 29.39 4.72
C ARG A 208 -13.06 30.14 5.01
N PHE A 209 -12.51 30.78 4.00
CA PHE A 209 -11.49 31.81 4.22
C PHE A 209 -12.23 33.04 4.76
N GLU A 210 -11.85 33.54 5.94
CA GLU A 210 -12.28 34.86 6.36
C GLU A 210 -11.63 35.89 5.41
N GLU A 211 -12.47 36.59 4.64
CA GLU A 211 -12.06 37.75 3.86
C GLU A 211 -11.35 38.74 4.80
N HIS A 212 -10.08 39.03 4.52
CA HIS A 212 -9.30 40.07 5.21
C HIS A 212 -9.49 41.42 4.52
#